data_AF-A0A528LNA3-F1
#
_entry.id   AF-A0A528LNA3-F1
#
_cell.length_a   1.000
_cell.length_b   1.000
_cell.length_c   1.000
_cell.angle_alpha   90.00
_cell.angle_beta   90.00
_cell.angle_gamma   90.00
#
_symmetry.space_group_name_H-M   'P 1'
#
loop_
_entity.id
_entity.type
_entity.pdbx_description
1 polymer ?
#
loop_
_entity_poly.entity_id
_entity_poly.type
_entity_poly.pdbx_seq_one_letter_code
_entity_poly.pdbx_strand_id
1 'polypeptide(L)'
;RTAIVAFSADEVYAIAELIRRQQGGAAVVLGALSPRTRNAQVALFQSGDVDYLIATDAIGMGLNLDLDHVAFAQNRKFDGYQYR
;
A
#
# COMPACT_ATOMS: atom_id res chain seq x y z
N ARG A 1 13.06 2.13 -1.76
CA ARG A 1 11.84 1.52 -1.19
C ARG A 1 10.66 2.48 -1.31
N THR A 2 9.58 2.04 -1.95
CA THR A 2 8.49 2.91 -2.38
C THR A 2 7.14 2.45 -1.85
N ALA A 3 6.36 3.38 -1.30
CA ALA A 3 4.94 3.17 -1.04
C ALA A 3 4.09 3.75 -2.17
N ILE A 4 3.09 3.00 -2.63
CA ILE A 4 2.07 3.49 -3.56
C ILE A 4 0.72 3.49 -2.83
N VAL A 5 0.11 4.66 -2.71
CA VAL A 5 -1.18 4.85 -2.05
C VAL A 5 -2.28 4.89 -3.10
N ALA A 6 -3.28 4.04 -2.93
CA ALA A 6 -4.53 4.03 -3.69
C ALA A 6 -5.73 4.16 -2.74
N PHE A 7 -6.91 4.49 -3.25
CA PHE A 7 -8.06 4.78 -2.38
C PHE A 7 -9.16 3.71 -2.40
N SER A 8 -8.96 2.62 -3.13
CA SER A 8 -9.84 1.44 -3.11
C SER A 8 -9.02 0.15 -2.94
N ALA A 9 -9.64 -0.86 -2.33
CA ALA A 9 -8.99 -2.16 -2.19
C ALA A 9 -8.71 -2.81 -3.55
N ASP A 10 -9.62 -2.65 -4.50
CA ASP A 10 -9.49 -3.19 -5.86
C ASP A 10 -8.26 -2.62 -6.58
N GLU A 11 -8.05 -1.29 -6.50
CA GLU A 11 -6.84 -0.66 -7.07
C GLU A 11 -5.58 -1.11 -6.37
N VAL A 12 -5.59 -1.23 -5.04
CA VAL A 12 -4.42 -1.74 -4.29
C VAL A 12 -4.03 -3.13 -4.81
N TYR A 13 -4.99 -4.04 -4.95
CA TYR A 13 -4.70 -5.37 -5.46
C TYR A 13 -4.25 -5.37 -6.93
N ALA A 14 -4.88 -4.55 -7.78
CA ALA A 14 -4.52 -4.44 -9.19
C ALA A 14 -3.08 -3.92 -9.38
N ILE A 15 -2.70 -2.85 -8.66
CA ILE A 15 -1.35 -2.29 -8.69
C ILE A 15 -0.35 -3.29 -8.11
N ALA A 16 -0.66 -3.92 -6.98
CA ALA A 16 0.22 -4.90 -6.37
C ALA A 16 0.48 -6.09 -7.30
N GLU A 17 -0.53 -6.53 -8.04
CA GLU A 17 -0.37 -7.60 -9.02
C GLU A 17 0.49 -7.19 -10.21
N LEU A 18 0.30 -5.97 -10.73
CA LEU A 18 1.16 -5.43 -11.78
C LEU A 18 2.62 -5.36 -11.33
N ILE A 19 2.87 -4.85 -10.12
CA ILE A 19 4.22 -4.75 -9.55
C ILE A 19 4.83 -6.12 -9.30
N ARG A 20 4.08 -7.09 -8.73
CA ARG A 20 4.59 -8.46 -8.55
C ARG A 20 5.08 -9.08 -9.86
N ARG A 21 4.37 -8.86 -10.96
CA ARG A 21 4.76 -9.37 -12.29
C ARG A 21 6.02 -8.72 -12.85
N GLN A 22 6.25 -7.44 -12.55
CA GLN A 22 7.37 -6.68 -13.12
C GLN A 22 8.61 -6.66 -12.23
N GLN A 23 8.43 -6.67 -10.91
CA GLN A 23 9.46 -6.43 -9.90
C GLN A 23 9.68 -7.62 -8.96
N GLY A 24 8.90 -8.70 -9.12
CA GLY A 24 9.06 -9.94 -8.35
C GLY A 24 8.40 -9.95 -6.97
N GLY A 25 7.90 -8.81 -6.46
CA GLY A 25 7.27 -8.76 -5.15
C GLY A 25 6.58 -7.44 -4.82
N ALA A 26 5.53 -7.50 -3.99
CA ALA A 26 4.87 -6.34 -3.39
C ALA A 26 4.16 -6.72 -2.10
N ALA A 27 4.32 -5.92 -1.05
CA ALA A 27 3.52 -5.99 0.16
C ALA A 27 2.21 -5.22 -0.01
N VAL A 28 1.14 -5.68 0.64
CA VAL A 28 -0.18 -5.04 0.59
C VAL A 28 -0.67 -4.67 1.98
N VAL A 29 -1.07 -3.42 2.18
CA VAL A 29 -1.70 -2.97 3.44
C VAL A 29 -3.03 -2.29 3.18
N LEU A 30 -4.11 -2.89 3.70
CA LEU A 30 -5.43 -2.27 3.72
C LEU A 30 -5.81 -1.91 5.15
N GLY A 31 -6.62 -0.86 5.32
CA GLY A 31 -7.15 -0.46 6.64
C GLY A 31 -7.92 -1.60 7.34
N ALA A 32 -8.62 -2.43 6.56
CA ALA A 32 -9.40 -3.57 7.07
C ALA A 32 -8.57 -4.79 7.50
N LEU A 33 -7.25 -4.81 7.24
CA LEU A 33 -6.41 -5.92 7.68
C LEU A 33 -6.31 -5.97 9.20
N SER A 34 -6.32 -7.20 9.75
CA SER A 34 -6.00 -7.43 11.16
C SER A 34 -4.61 -6.87 11.50
N PRO A 35 -4.37 -6.43 12.75
CA PRO A 35 -3.05 -5.94 13.16
C PRO A 35 -1.93 -6.93 12.85
N ARG A 36 -2.17 -8.24 13.07
CA ARG A 36 -1.19 -9.30 12.78
C ARG A 36 -0.86 -9.38 11.29
N THR A 37 -1.88 -9.40 10.42
CA THR A 37 -1.67 -9.48 8.96
C THR A 37 -0.96 -8.24 8.44
N ARG A 38 -1.36 -7.06 8.92
CA ARG A 38 -0.71 -5.79 8.58
C ARG A 38 0.76 -5.80 8.96
N ASN A 39 1.09 -6.19 10.19
CA ASN A 39 2.48 -6.23 10.66
C ASN A 39 3.34 -7.22 9.87
N ALA A 40 2.78 -8.36 9.45
CA ALA A 40 3.50 -9.31 8.60
C ALA A 40 3.83 -8.72 7.23
N GLN A 41 2.91 -7.97 6.62
CA GLN A 41 3.14 -7.29 5.34
C GLN A 41 4.17 -6.18 5.46
N VAL A 42 4.12 -5.41 6.55
CA VAL A 42 5.12 -4.36 6.85
C VAL A 42 6.49 -4.97 7.09
N ALA A 43 6.57 -6.10 7.79
CA ALA A 43 7.83 -6.79 8.05
C ALA A 43 8.52 -7.22 6.74
N LEU A 44 7.77 -7.78 5.77
CA LEU A 44 8.29 -8.14 4.44
C LEU A 44 8.88 -6.93 3.69
N PHE A 45 8.25 -5.77 3.82
CA PHE A 45 8.74 -4.55 3.18
C PHE A 45 9.99 -4.00 3.91
N GLN A 46 9.98 -3.99 5.24
CA GLN A 46 11.10 -3.46 6.03
C GLN A 46 12.34 -4.35 5.99
N SER A 47 12.17 -5.68 5.91
CA SER A 47 13.26 -6.63 5.71
C SER A 47 13.95 -6.46 4.36
N GLY A 48 13.27 -5.85 3.38
CA GLY A 48 13.74 -5.76 2.00
C GLY A 48 13.40 -7.00 1.17
N ASP A 49 12.55 -7.90 1.66
CA ASP A 49 12.05 -9.02 0.85
C ASP A 49 11.23 -8.51 -0.34
N VAL A 50 10.61 -7.32 -0.19
CA VAL A 50 9.94 -6.59 -1.27
C VAL A 50 10.26 -5.10 -1.23
N ASP A 51 10.45 -4.50 -2.41
CA ASP A 51 10.79 -3.08 -2.55
C ASP A 51 9.59 -2.12 -2.57
N TYR A 52 8.39 -2.69 -2.74
CA TYR A 52 7.14 -1.96 -2.95
C TYR A 52 6.08 -2.33 -1.91
N LEU A 53 5.47 -1.30 -1.33
CA LEU A 53 4.31 -1.40 -0.45
C LEU A 53 3.12 -0.71 -1.11
N ILE A 54 2.06 -1.47 -1.41
CA ILE A 54 0.84 -0.91 -2.01
C ILE A 54 -0.24 -0.87 -0.94
N ALA A 55 -0.85 0.29 -0.74
CA ALA A 55 -1.73 0.44 0.40
C ALA A 55 -2.85 1.46 0.22
N THR A 56 -3.83 1.40 1.12
CA THR A 56 -4.80 2.50 1.26
C THR A 56 -4.22 3.65 2.07
N ASP A 57 -4.92 4.77 2.10
CA ASP A 57 -4.59 5.95 2.90
C ASP A 57 -4.50 5.68 4.42
N ALA A 58 -4.95 4.51 4.87
CA ALA A 58 -4.79 4.03 6.23
C ALA A 58 -3.31 3.92 6.68
N ILE A 59 -2.33 3.85 5.76
CA ILE A 59 -0.91 3.78 6.16
C ILE A 59 -0.43 5.05 6.85
N GLY A 60 -1.05 6.20 6.55
CA GLY A 60 -0.69 7.49 7.14
C GLY A 60 -1.08 7.63 8.61
N MET A 61 -1.82 6.68 9.19
CA MET A 61 -2.44 6.81 10.53
C MET A 61 -1.92 5.81 11.57
N GLY A 62 -0.90 4.99 11.30
CA GLY A 62 -0.51 3.99 12.30
C GLY A 62 0.63 3.04 11.98
N LEU A 63 1.47 3.34 11.00
CA LEU A 63 2.66 2.54 10.71
C LEU A 63 3.89 3.44 10.70
N ASN A 64 4.92 3.07 11.47
CA ASN A 64 6.23 3.68 11.37
C ASN A 64 7.00 2.95 10.25
N LEU A 65 7.07 3.57 9.07
CA LEU A 65 7.67 2.99 7.87
C LEU A 65 8.87 3.82 7.44
N ASP A 66 10.01 3.16 7.22
CA ASP A 66 11.15 3.76 6.54
C ASP A 66 10.89 3.74 5.03
N LEU A 67 10.44 4.88 4.50
CA LEU A 67 10.11 5.08 3.08
C LEU A 67 11.08 6.07 2.45
N ASP A 68 11.57 5.75 1.25
CA ASP A 68 12.36 6.69 0.45
C ASP A 68 11.44 7.53 -0.46
N HIS A 69 10.32 6.93 -0.90
CA HIS A 69 9.40 7.55 -1.84
C HIS A 69 7.94 7.15 -1.57
N VAL A 70 7.05 8.10 -1.81
CA VAL A 70 5.59 7.91 -1.75
C VAL A 70 4.98 8.39 -3.05
N ALA A 71 4.22 7.51 -3.70
CA ALA A 71 3.45 7.83 -4.90
C ALA A 71 1.96 7.68 -4.62
N PHE A 72 1.14 8.54 -5.22
CA PHE A 72 -0.31 8.38 -5.23
C PHE A 72 -0.74 7.82 -6.58
N ALA A 73 -1.50 6.73 -6.58
CA ALA A 73 -2.04 6.13 -7.80
C ALA A 73 -3.10 7.04 -8.47
N GLN A 74 -3.75 7.86 -7.67
CA GLN A 74 -4.71 8.86 -8.12
C GLN A 74 -4.73 10.04 -7.15
N ASN A 75 -5.08 11.22 -7.67
CA ASN A 75 -5.18 12.44 -6.88
C ASN A 75 -6.59 12.72 -6.36
N ARG A 76 -7.54 11.78 -6.55
CA ARG A 76 -8.94 11.96 -6.15
C ARG A 76 -9.43 10.77 -5.34
N LYS A 77 -10.19 11.02 -4.27
CA LYS A 77 -10.79 10.01 -3.40
C LYS A 77 -12.31 10.22 -3.32
N PHE A 78 -13.08 9.13 -3.32
CA PHE A 78 -14.50 9.19 -2.98
C PHE A 78 -14.69 9.28 -1.46
N ASP A 79 -15.36 10.33 -0.99
CA ASP A 79 -15.56 10.58 0.44
C ASP A 79 -16.90 10.05 1.00
N GLY A 80 -17.68 9.36 0.15
CA GLY A 80 -19.05 8.93 0.46
C GLY A 80 -20.12 9.78 -0.23
N TYR A 81 -19.77 10.97 -0.73
CA TYR A 81 -20.67 11.88 -1.44
C TYR A 81 -20.15 12.26 -2.83
N GLN A 82 -18.87 12.59 -2.95
CA GLN A 82 -18.26 13.01 -4.21
C GLN A 82 -16.78 12.63 -4.29
N TYR A 83 -16.22 12.66 -5.51
CA TYR A 83 -14.78 12.53 -5.71
C TYR A 83 -14.09 13.88 -5.47
N ARG A 84 -13.18 13.90 -4.51
CA ARG A 84 -12.32 15.05 -4.20
C ARG A 84 -10.91 14.74 -4.63
#